data_AF-K9U9L6-F1
#
_entry.id   AF-K9U9L6-F1
#
_cell.length_a   1.000
_cell.length_b   1.000
_cell.length_c   1.000
_cell.angle_alpha   90.00
_cell.angle_beta   90.00
_cell.angle_gamma   90.00
#
_symmetry.space_group_name_H-M   'P 1'
#
loop_
_entity.id
_entity.type
_entity.pdbx_description
1 polymer ?
#
loop_
_entity_poly.entity_id
_entity_poly.type
_entity_poly.pdbx_seq_one_letter_code
_entity_poly.pdbx_strand_id
1 'polypeptide(L)'
;MKSTEIHRVPYGSQNITFALEYSPRKTLAIEVHPDSSIIVKAPTNETLQSIESKVIHRAAWIAKQQRQFTKYAPPLPAPECVSGEGYRYLGRQYRLKLIESSVEKIRLWQGRLEVNTPTPFDREHVERSISNWFRDRAMTIFSERYQYCTKLVAIYGIIPEKIGFELRIMSKRWGSCTPNGKIFLNPLLVSAPKDCIDYVIIHELCHLRFPNHSASFYKLLESILPDWNTRKNYLNDRIELRLK
;
A
#
# COMPACT_ATOMS: atom_id res chain seq x y z
N MET A 1 3.72 22.58 20.61
CA MET A 1 3.23 21.30 21.17
C MET A 1 1.72 21.33 21.11
N LYS A 2 1.08 20.49 20.29
CA LYS A 2 -0.39 20.38 20.30
C LYS A 2 -0.76 19.40 21.40
N SER A 3 -1.54 19.85 22.38
CA SER A 3 -2.04 18.99 23.45
C SER A 3 -3.06 18.02 22.87
N THR A 4 -2.70 16.75 22.77
CA THR A 4 -3.61 15.68 22.36
C THR A 4 -4.32 15.17 23.61
N GLU A 5 -5.62 15.46 23.72
CA GLU A 5 -6.44 14.99 24.85
C GLU A 5 -7.09 13.65 24.51
N ILE A 6 -7.06 12.69 25.44
CA ILE A 6 -7.71 11.39 25.25
C ILE A 6 -9.10 11.44 25.88
N HIS A 7 -10.12 11.16 25.07
CA HIS A 7 -11.53 11.17 25.45
C HIS A 7 -12.16 9.78 25.25
N ARG A 8 -13.25 9.50 25.97
CA ARG A 8 -13.90 8.19 25.97
C ARG A 8 -15.41 8.32 25.92
N VAL A 9 -16.05 7.67 24.95
CA VAL A 9 -17.51 7.63 24.82
C VAL A 9 -18.07 6.21 24.89
N PRO A 10 -19.21 5.99 25.55
CA PRO A 10 -19.85 4.68 25.63
C PRO A 10 -20.51 4.30 24.31
N TYR A 11 -20.40 3.02 23.92
CA TYR A 11 -21.09 2.44 22.77
C TYR A 11 -21.42 0.96 23.01
N GLY A 12 -22.69 0.67 23.33
CA GLY A 12 -23.12 -0.68 23.70
C GLY A 12 -22.41 -1.18 24.96
N SER A 13 -21.80 -2.36 24.90
CA SER A 13 -20.97 -2.91 25.98
C SER A 13 -19.50 -2.50 25.92
N GLN A 14 -19.12 -1.64 24.97
CA GLN A 14 -17.75 -1.19 24.75
C GLN A 14 -17.63 0.32 24.94
N ASN A 15 -16.39 0.78 25.08
CA ASN A 15 -16.09 2.20 25.11
C ASN A 15 -15.14 2.53 23.97
N ILE A 16 -15.42 3.61 23.25
CA ILE A 16 -14.58 4.13 22.18
C ILE A 16 -13.65 5.19 22.79
N THR A 17 -12.36 4.87 22.85
CA THR A 17 -11.31 5.79 23.28
C THR A 17 -10.71 6.47 22.05
N PHE A 18 -10.65 7.80 22.04
CA PHE A 18 -10.10 8.57 20.93
C PHE A 18 -9.23 9.75 21.40
N ALA A 19 -8.21 10.06 20.61
CA ALA A 19 -7.39 11.26 20.73
C ALA A 19 -8.07 12.43 20.02
N LEU A 20 -8.29 13.54 20.73
CA LEU A 20 -8.91 14.74 20.19
C LEU A 20 -7.83 15.77 19.82
N GLU A 21 -7.91 16.26 18.59
CA GLU A 21 -7.06 17.34 18.09
C GLU A 21 -7.90 18.47 17.48
N TYR A 22 -7.76 19.67 18.03
CA TYR A 22 -8.34 20.86 17.42
C TYR A 22 -7.47 21.38 16.26
N SER A 23 -8.11 21.70 15.14
CA SER A 23 -7.44 22.24 13.96
C SER A 23 -8.33 23.21 13.18
N PRO A 24 -7.76 24.15 12.41
CA PRO A 24 -8.54 25.11 11.62
C PRO A 24 -9.19 24.40 10.43
N ARG A 25 -10.39 23.86 10.65
CA ARG A 25 -11.15 23.10 9.65
C ARG A 25 -12.65 23.34 9.79
N LYS A 26 -13.40 23.10 8.71
CA LYS A 26 -14.85 23.31 8.67
C LYS A 26 -15.67 22.12 9.17
N THR A 27 -15.11 20.90 9.14
CA THR A 27 -15.83 19.66 9.46
C THR A 27 -15.01 18.74 10.35
N LEU A 28 -15.70 17.94 11.16
CA LEU A 28 -15.09 16.90 11.98
C LEU A 28 -14.66 15.71 11.10
N ALA A 29 -13.45 15.20 11.31
CA ALA A 29 -13.04 13.91 10.73
C ALA A 29 -12.57 12.96 11.82
N ILE A 30 -12.93 11.69 11.61
CA ILE A 30 -12.60 10.58 12.48
C ILE A 30 -11.69 9.68 11.66
N GLU A 31 -10.45 9.55 12.12
CA GLU A 31 -9.43 8.68 11.55
C GLU A 31 -9.28 7.47 12.47
N VAL A 32 -9.38 6.27 11.90
CA VAL A 32 -9.08 5.01 12.61
C VAL A 32 -7.78 4.49 12.03
N HIS A 33 -6.78 4.31 12.87
CA HIS A 33 -5.45 3.89 12.47
C HIS A 33 -5.31 2.35 12.49
N PRO A 34 -4.32 1.79 11.78
CA PRO A 34 -4.07 0.35 11.75
C PRO A 34 -3.75 -0.28 13.11
N ASP A 35 -3.21 0.49 14.06
CA ASP A 35 -3.01 0.08 15.46
C ASP A 35 -4.32 0.11 16.29
N SER A 36 -5.46 0.33 15.62
CA SER A 36 -6.80 0.53 16.20
C SER A 36 -6.98 1.81 17.01
N SER A 37 -5.99 2.71 17.04
CA SER A 37 -6.14 4.04 17.64
C SER A 37 -7.08 4.92 16.82
N ILE A 38 -7.79 5.83 17.48
CA ILE A 38 -8.76 6.73 16.85
C ILE A 38 -8.30 8.16 17.09
N ILE A 39 -8.17 8.93 16.01
CA ILE A 39 -7.91 10.36 16.08
C ILE A 39 -9.14 11.11 15.56
N VAL A 40 -9.68 11.98 16.39
CA VAL A 40 -10.77 12.88 16.04
C VAL A 40 -10.18 14.27 15.87
N LYS A 41 -10.23 14.79 14.65
CA LYS A 41 -9.80 16.16 14.34
C LYS A 41 -11.03 17.05 14.27
N ALA A 42 -11.18 17.95 15.23
CA ALA A 42 -12.34 18.84 15.35
C ALA A 42 -12.00 20.30 14.97
N PRO A 43 -12.97 21.07 14.44
CA PRO A 43 -12.91 22.54 14.36
C PRO A 43 -12.67 23.16 15.74
N THR A 44 -11.89 24.24 15.80
CA THR A 44 -11.57 24.96 17.06
C THR A 44 -12.78 25.48 17.83
N ASN A 45 -13.91 25.67 17.15
CA ASN A 45 -15.13 26.25 17.74
C ASN A 45 -16.18 25.18 18.07
N GLU A 46 -15.86 23.89 17.88
CA GLU A 46 -16.81 22.80 18.13
C GLU A 46 -16.72 22.32 19.59
N THR A 47 -17.87 22.13 20.23
CA THR A 47 -17.92 21.71 21.64
C THR A 47 -17.64 20.22 21.79
N LEU A 48 -17.05 19.82 22.92
CA LEU A 48 -16.78 18.41 23.23
C LEU A 48 -18.05 17.55 23.14
N GLN A 49 -19.18 18.05 23.63
CA GLN A 49 -20.46 17.32 23.59
C GLN A 49 -20.97 17.08 22.15
N SER A 50 -20.76 18.03 21.23
CA SER A 50 -21.05 17.86 19.80
C SER A 50 -20.12 16.83 19.17
N ILE A 51 -18.83 16.87 19.53
CA ILE A 51 -17.81 15.92 19.07
C ILE A 51 -18.16 14.51 19.51
N GLU A 52 -18.44 14.30 20.79
CA GLU A 52 -18.83 13.01 21.37
C GLU A 52 -20.08 12.44 20.69
N SER A 53 -21.11 13.26 20.50
CA SER A 53 -22.35 12.87 19.82
C SER A 53 -22.08 12.39 18.38
N LYS A 54 -21.20 13.08 17.64
CA LYS A 54 -20.80 12.71 16.28
C LYS A 54 -19.96 11.42 16.26
N VAL A 55 -19.10 11.21 17.24
CA VAL A 55 -18.32 9.97 17.40
C VAL A 55 -19.24 8.80 17.69
N ILE A 56 -20.20 8.96 18.62
CA ILE A 56 -21.23 7.94 18.93
C ILE A 56 -22.06 7.62 17.69
N HIS A 57 -22.48 8.63 16.91
CA HIS A 57 -23.23 8.40 15.67
C HIS A 57 -22.44 7.59 14.63
N ARG A 58 -21.10 7.72 14.61
CA ARG A 58 -20.21 6.91 13.76
C ARG A 58 -19.65 5.65 14.44
N ALA A 59 -20.06 5.34 15.66
CA ALA A 59 -19.47 4.26 16.46
C ALA A 59 -19.55 2.89 15.77
N ALA A 60 -20.66 2.58 15.10
CA ALA A 60 -20.80 1.35 14.32
C ALA A 60 -19.75 1.23 13.20
N TRP A 61 -19.48 2.35 12.51
CA TRP A 61 -18.46 2.43 11.46
C TRP A 61 -17.05 2.34 12.06
N ILE A 62 -16.78 3.02 13.17
CA ILE A 62 -15.50 2.96 13.90
C ILE A 62 -15.20 1.51 14.34
N ALA A 63 -16.15 0.86 15.00
CA ALA A 63 -16.02 -0.52 15.45
C ALA A 63 -15.85 -1.51 14.27
N LYS A 64 -16.44 -1.21 13.11
CA LYS A 64 -16.21 -1.99 11.88
C LYS A 64 -14.78 -1.80 11.36
N GLN A 65 -14.27 -0.56 11.36
CA GLN A 65 -12.89 -0.27 10.94
C GLN A 65 -11.86 -0.87 11.90
N GLN A 66 -12.04 -0.73 13.22
CA GLN A 66 -11.17 -1.37 14.22
C GLN A 66 -11.16 -2.89 14.07
N ARG A 67 -12.31 -3.53 13.84
CA ARG A 67 -12.40 -4.98 13.55
C ARG A 67 -11.76 -5.38 12.23
N GLN A 68 -11.70 -4.48 11.25
CA GLN A 68 -10.94 -4.71 10.02
C GLN A 68 -9.44 -4.59 10.30
N PHE A 69 -9.02 -3.58 11.07
CA PHE A 69 -7.61 -3.36 11.41
C PHE A 69 -7.03 -4.41 12.35
N THR A 70 -7.80 -4.95 13.30
CA THR A 70 -7.38 -6.07 14.15
C THR A 70 -7.20 -7.40 13.40
N LYS A 71 -7.73 -7.52 12.17
CA LYS A 71 -7.41 -8.66 11.29
C LYS A 71 -6.02 -8.52 10.66
N TYR A 72 -5.47 -7.31 10.62
CA TYR A 72 -4.12 -7.06 10.13
C TYR A 72 -3.16 -7.04 11.32
N ALA A 73 -2.05 -7.77 11.22
CA ALA A 73 -1.01 -7.79 12.24
C ALA A 73 -0.48 -6.36 12.50
N PRO A 74 0.04 -6.05 13.71
CA PRO A 74 0.68 -4.77 13.98
C PRO A 74 1.73 -4.42 12.92
N PRO A 75 2.06 -3.13 12.72
CA PRO A 75 3.07 -2.71 11.75
C PRO A 75 4.34 -3.53 11.94
N LEU A 76 4.82 -4.18 10.87
CA LEU A 76 6.13 -4.83 10.92
C LEU A 76 7.17 -3.72 11.14
N PRO A 77 8.19 -3.95 11.99
CA PRO A 77 9.26 -2.99 12.18
C PRO A 77 9.94 -2.66 10.85
N ALA A 78 10.44 -1.43 10.72
CA ALA A 78 11.14 -0.99 9.52
C ALA A 78 12.38 -1.88 9.27
N PRO A 79 12.73 -2.16 8.00
CA PRO A 79 13.86 -3.02 7.66
C PRO A 79 15.13 -2.57 8.37
N GLU A 80 15.78 -3.46 9.13
CA GLU A 80 17.05 -3.17 9.79
C GLU A 80 18.25 -3.33 8.84
N CYS A 81 18.00 -3.92 7.66
CA CYS A 81 18.97 -4.25 6.62
C CYS A 81 20.12 -5.10 7.16
N VAL A 82 19.80 -6.06 8.02
CA VAL A 82 20.76 -7.00 8.62
C VAL A 82 20.68 -8.38 7.97
N SER A 83 21.79 -9.10 7.96
CA SER A 83 21.80 -10.47 7.42
C SER A 83 20.77 -11.35 8.14
N GLY A 84 20.04 -12.16 7.36
CA GLY A 84 18.94 -12.99 7.85
C GLY A 84 17.55 -12.36 7.67
N GLU A 85 17.46 -11.05 7.47
CA GLU A 85 16.20 -10.36 7.22
C GLU A 85 15.49 -10.87 5.96
N GLY A 86 14.16 -10.92 5.99
CA GLY A 86 13.35 -11.45 4.89
C GLY A 86 12.92 -10.39 3.88
N TYR A 87 13.33 -10.54 2.62
CA TYR A 87 12.83 -9.75 1.50
C TYR A 87 11.91 -10.59 0.62
N ARG A 88 10.90 -9.97 0.01
CA ARG A 88 10.05 -10.63 -0.98
C ARG A 88 10.37 -10.13 -2.38
N TYR A 89 10.43 -11.04 -3.35
CA TYR A 89 10.57 -10.71 -4.76
C TYR A 89 9.74 -11.70 -5.60
N LEU A 90 8.82 -11.17 -6.41
CA LEU A 90 7.89 -11.95 -7.22
C LEU A 90 7.13 -13.03 -6.43
N GLY A 91 6.71 -12.69 -5.21
CA GLY A 91 5.97 -13.58 -4.30
C GLY A 91 6.85 -14.55 -3.50
N ARG A 92 8.13 -14.71 -3.85
CA ARG A 92 9.06 -15.59 -3.14
C ARG A 92 9.81 -14.83 -2.05
N GLN A 93 10.09 -15.50 -0.95
CA GLN A 93 10.87 -14.95 0.16
C GLN A 93 12.34 -15.30 0.01
N TYR A 94 13.21 -14.32 0.25
CA TYR A 94 14.66 -14.42 0.19
C TYR A 94 15.24 -13.90 1.49
N ARG A 95 16.28 -14.55 2.01
CA ARG A 95 17.02 -14.04 3.17
C ARG A 95 18.14 -13.13 2.70
N LEU A 96 18.25 -11.95 3.28
CA LEU A 96 19.36 -11.03 3.06
C LEU A 96 20.67 -11.67 3.52
N LYS A 97 21.69 -11.59 2.68
CA LYS A 97 23.06 -11.96 3.00
C LYS A 97 23.98 -10.84 2.55
N LEU A 98 24.57 -10.16 3.52
CA LEU A 98 25.59 -9.14 3.26
C LEU A 98 26.94 -9.84 3.13
N ILE A 99 27.70 -9.46 2.11
CA ILE A 99 29.01 -10.02 1.81
C ILE A 99 29.96 -8.84 1.60
N GLU A 100 31.00 -8.78 2.42
CA GLU A 100 32.05 -7.79 2.24
C GLU A 100 32.79 -8.06 0.93
N SER A 101 32.83 -7.07 0.05
CA SER A 101 33.46 -7.18 -1.27
C SER A 101 33.84 -5.82 -1.83
N SER A 102 34.96 -5.75 -2.55
CA SER A 102 35.34 -4.53 -3.29
C SER A 102 34.43 -4.24 -4.49
N VAL A 103 33.59 -5.19 -4.91
CA VAL A 103 32.69 -5.05 -6.06
C VAL A 103 31.24 -5.00 -5.59
N GLU A 104 30.59 -3.86 -5.83
CA GLU A 104 29.15 -3.65 -5.62
C GLU A 104 28.34 -4.57 -6.55
N LYS A 105 27.56 -5.48 -5.96
CA LYS A 105 26.72 -6.41 -6.74
C LYS A 105 25.58 -6.95 -5.90
N ILE A 106 24.36 -6.86 -6.44
CA ILE A 106 23.17 -7.44 -5.81
C ILE A 106 22.55 -8.50 -6.71
N ARG A 107 22.32 -9.70 -6.17
CA ARG A 107 21.70 -10.80 -6.90
C ARG A 107 20.79 -11.66 -6.02
N LEU A 108 19.88 -12.37 -6.68
CA LEU A 108 19.16 -13.47 -6.08
C LEU A 108 19.91 -14.77 -6.37
N TRP A 109 20.26 -15.52 -5.34
CA TRP A 109 21.00 -16.78 -5.47
C TRP A 109 20.57 -17.76 -4.37
N GLN A 110 20.13 -18.97 -4.75
CA GLN A 110 19.77 -20.04 -3.80
C GLN A 110 18.89 -19.60 -2.62
N GLY A 111 17.80 -18.85 -2.89
CA GLY A 111 16.89 -18.36 -1.85
C GLY A 111 17.45 -17.23 -0.99
N ARG A 112 18.55 -16.61 -1.42
CA ARG A 112 19.15 -15.43 -0.77
C ARG A 112 19.11 -14.22 -1.68
N LEU A 113 18.97 -13.05 -1.06
CA LEU A 113 19.30 -11.76 -1.65
C LEU A 113 20.73 -11.45 -1.20
N GLU A 114 21.70 -11.71 -2.07
CA GLU A 114 23.11 -11.44 -1.79
C GLU A 114 23.43 -10.00 -2.18
N VAL A 115 23.97 -9.24 -1.24
CA VAL A 115 24.45 -7.87 -1.42
C VAL A 115 25.95 -7.88 -1.14
N ASN A 116 26.73 -7.77 -2.21
CA ASN A 116 28.17 -7.58 -2.15
C ASN A 116 28.45 -6.08 -2.07
N THR A 117 29.15 -5.64 -1.04
CA THR A 117 29.46 -4.21 -0.81
C THR A 117 30.72 -4.06 0.05
N PRO A 118 31.52 -3.00 -0.12
CA PRO A 118 32.68 -2.75 0.73
C PRO A 118 32.27 -2.28 2.14
N THR A 119 31.02 -1.85 2.33
CA THR A 119 30.52 -1.29 3.60
C THR A 119 29.27 -2.05 4.09
N PRO A 120 29.37 -3.35 4.40
CA PRO A 120 28.22 -4.18 4.78
C PRO A 120 27.59 -3.77 6.14
N PHE A 121 28.28 -2.96 6.94
CA PHE A 121 27.77 -2.43 8.20
C PHE A 121 27.21 -1.01 8.09
N ASP A 122 27.33 -0.37 6.92
CA ASP A 122 26.67 0.90 6.62
C ASP A 122 25.24 0.64 6.19
N ARG A 123 24.32 0.73 7.17
CA ARG A 123 22.89 0.47 6.96
C ARG A 123 22.29 1.38 5.88
N GLU A 124 22.65 2.66 5.86
CA GLU A 124 22.05 3.61 4.92
C GLU A 124 22.47 3.28 3.47
N HIS A 125 23.75 2.95 3.30
CA HIS A 125 24.27 2.50 2.01
C HIS A 125 23.60 1.20 1.55
N VAL A 126 23.50 0.19 2.42
CA VAL A 126 22.85 -1.09 2.10
C VAL A 126 21.38 -0.90 1.74
N GLU A 127 20.62 -0.12 2.54
CA GLU A 127 19.21 0.16 2.28
C GLU A 127 19.01 0.84 0.92
N ARG A 128 19.88 1.80 0.59
CA ARG A 128 19.85 2.52 -0.69
C ARG A 128 20.16 1.58 -1.86
N SER A 129 21.19 0.74 -1.73
CA SER A 129 21.58 -0.23 -2.77
C SER A 129 20.48 -1.26 -3.03
N ILE A 130 19.87 -1.81 -1.97
CA ILE A 130 18.72 -2.72 -2.10
C ILE A 130 17.53 -2.01 -2.75
N SER A 131 17.20 -0.79 -2.30
CA SER A 131 16.08 -0.01 -2.85
C SER A 131 16.25 0.28 -4.33
N ASN A 132 17.46 0.65 -4.76
CA ASN A 132 17.79 0.85 -6.17
C ASN A 132 17.66 -0.44 -6.98
N TRP A 133 18.19 -1.56 -6.47
CA TRP A 133 18.05 -2.85 -7.12
C TRP A 133 16.58 -3.27 -7.29
N PHE A 134 15.74 -3.08 -6.28
CA PHE A 134 14.31 -3.34 -6.37
C PHE A 134 13.62 -2.42 -7.40
N ARG A 135 14.02 -1.15 -7.47
CA ARG A 135 13.52 -0.20 -8.46
C ARG A 135 13.85 -0.64 -9.90
N ASP A 136 15.08 -1.09 -10.15
CA ASP A 136 15.51 -1.55 -11.47
C ASP A 136 14.77 -2.83 -11.89
N ARG A 137 14.59 -3.75 -10.93
CA ARG A 137 13.77 -4.95 -11.15
C ARG A 137 12.31 -4.61 -11.39
N ALA A 138 11.76 -3.64 -10.66
CA ALA A 138 10.40 -3.16 -10.86
C ALA A 138 10.24 -2.60 -12.28
N MET A 139 11.15 -1.74 -12.76
CA MET A 139 11.09 -1.26 -14.16
C MET A 139 11.09 -2.40 -15.17
N THR A 140 11.99 -3.37 -15.01
CA THR A 140 12.11 -4.49 -15.94
C THR A 140 10.82 -5.31 -15.98
N ILE A 141 10.34 -5.74 -14.81
CA ILE A 141 9.16 -6.61 -14.72
C ILE A 141 7.90 -5.84 -15.12
N PHE A 142 7.71 -4.62 -14.63
CA PHE A 142 6.49 -3.86 -14.94
C PHE A 142 6.41 -3.48 -16.41
N SER A 143 7.53 -3.30 -17.11
CA SER A 143 7.52 -3.10 -18.57
C SER A 143 6.99 -4.32 -19.30
N GLU A 144 7.46 -5.53 -18.95
CA GLU A 144 6.94 -6.80 -19.48
C GLU A 144 5.44 -6.94 -19.18
N ARG A 145 5.05 -6.73 -17.92
CA ARG A 145 3.66 -6.91 -17.47
C ARG A 145 2.72 -5.85 -18.04
N TYR A 146 3.16 -4.61 -18.17
CA TYR A 146 2.38 -3.53 -18.77
C TYR A 146 2.05 -3.86 -20.23
N GLN A 147 3.04 -4.28 -21.03
CA GLN A 147 2.81 -4.69 -22.42
C GLN A 147 1.84 -5.88 -22.54
N TYR A 148 1.94 -6.84 -21.62
CA TYR A 148 1.00 -7.96 -21.56
C TYR A 148 -0.43 -7.48 -21.23
N CYS A 149 -0.58 -6.66 -20.20
CA CYS A 149 -1.87 -6.17 -19.73
C CYS A 149 -2.55 -5.24 -20.73
N THR A 150 -1.82 -4.37 -21.42
CA THR A 150 -2.40 -3.48 -22.44
C THR A 150 -2.97 -4.26 -23.61
N LYS A 151 -2.29 -5.32 -24.06
CA LYS A 151 -2.82 -6.23 -25.09
C LYS A 151 -4.09 -6.93 -24.63
N LEU A 152 -4.14 -7.35 -23.37
CA LEU A 152 -5.30 -8.05 -22.81
C LEU A 152 -6.54 -7.14 -22.75
N VAL A 153 -6.38 -5.90 -22.25
CA VAL A 153 -7.52 -4.97 -22.13
C VAL A 153 -7.96 -4.35 -23.46
N ALA A 154 -7.08 -4.34 -24.47
CA ALA A 154 -7.42 -3.84 -25.81
C ALA A 154 -8.59 -4.60 -26.46
N ILE A 155 -8.75 -5.90 -26.15
CA ILE A 155 -9.88 -6.73 -26.60
C ILE A 155 -11.23 -6.17 -26.09
N TYR A 156 -11.21 -5.45 -24.97
CA TYR A 156 -12.37 -4.82 -24.34
C TYR A 156 -12.52 -3.33 -24.76
N GLY A 157 -11.77 -2.89 -25.77
CA GLY A 157 -11.80 -1.51 -26.28
C GLY A 157 -11.15 -0.49 -25.35
N ILE A 158 -10.25 -0.92 -24.46
CA ILE A 158 -9.49 -0.02 -23.59
C ILE A 158 -8.13 0.23 -24.21
N ILE A 159 -7.89 1.46 -24.69
CA ILE A 159 -6.64 1.88 -25.30
C ILE A 159 -6.18 3.16 -24.60
N PRO A 160 -5.07 3.12 -23.83
CA PRO A 160 -4.55 4.31 -23.17
C PRO A 160 -3.98 5.30 -24.19
N GLU A 161 -4.36 6.58 -24.10
CA GLU A 161 -3.77 7.64 -24.93
C GLU A 161 -2.27 7.82 -24.64
N LYS A 162 -1.89 7.76 -23.36
CA LYS A 162 -0.49 7.78 -22.93
C LYS A 162 0.01 6.38 -22.65
N ILE A 163 0.93 5.92 -23.49
CA ILE A 163 1.56 4.61 -23.36
C ILE A 163 2.67 4.68 -22.31
N GLY A 164 2.70 3.66 -21.44
CA GLY A 164 3.73 3.44 -20.44
C GLY A 164 3.26 3.67 -19.01
N PHE A 165 4.22 3.59 -18.09
CA PHE A 165 4.01 3.80 -16.68
C PHE A 165 5.22 4.52 -16.07
N GLU A 166 5.03 5.09 -14.88
CA GLU A 166 6.11 5.64 -14.07
C GLU A 166 6.14 4.99 -12.69
N LEU A 167 7.34 4.84 -12.14
CA LEU A 167 7.51 4.42 -10.76
C LEU A 167 7.28 5.58 -9.81
N ARG A 168 6.41 5.38 -8.82
CA ARG A 168 6.12 6.36 -7.78
C ARG A 168 5.89 5.68 -6.44
N ILE A 169 6.66 6.05 -5.42
CA ILE A 169 6.42 5.59 -4.06
C ILE A 169 5.08 6.17 -3.58
N MET A 170 4.21 5.32 -3.06
CA MET A 170 2.89 5.69 -2.56
C MET A 170 2.60 4.97 -1.26
N SER A 171 2.09 5.69 -0.26
CA SER A 171 1.87 5.14 1.08
C SER A 171 0.63 4.24 1.19
N LYS A 172 -0.38 4.42 0.32
CA LYS A 172 -1.70 3.77 0.48
C LYS A 172 -2.18 2.95 -0.71
N ARG A 173 -1.48 2.98 -1.85
CA ARG A 173 -1.93 2.34 -3.10
C ARG A 173 -0.78 1.80 -3.92
N TRP A 174 -1.04 0.67 -4.59
CA TRP A 174 -0.05 -0.02 -5.41
C TRP A 174 0.09 0.62 -6.79
N GLY A 175 -0.98 1.26 -7.26
CA GLY A 175 -1.02 1.98 -8.53
C GLY A 175 -1.95 3.18 -8.47
N SER A 176 -1.91 3.96 -9.55
CA SER A 176 -2.91 4.98 -9.88
C SER A 176 -2.87 5.31 -11.36
N CYS A 177 -4.02 5.59 -11.97
CA CYS A 177 -4.12 6.10 -13.34
C CYS A 177 -4.62 7.55 -13.38
N THR A 178 -4.09 8.35 -14.31
CA THR A 178 -4.71 9.63 -14.68
C THR A 178 -5.83 9.41 -15.70
N PRO A 179 -6.76 10.38 -15.87
CA PRO A 179 -7.82 10.26 -16.88
C PRO A 179 -7.33 10.04 -18.32
N ASN A 180 -6.12 10.51 -18.66
CA ASN A 180 -5.48 10.33 -19.97
C ASN A 180 -4.59 9.06 -20.08
N GLY A 181 -4.68 8.12 -19.13
CA GLY A 181 -4.04 6.81 -19.25
C GLY A 181 -2.60 6.70 -18.75
N LYS A 182 -2.04 7.75 -18.14
CA LYS A 182 -0.71 7.65 -17.52
C LYS A 182 -0.82 6.86 -16.21
N ILE A 183 -0.15 5.70 -16.17
CA ILE A 183 -0.13 4.83 -15.00
C ILE A 183 1.08 5.15 -14.12
N PHE A 184 0.87 5.15 -12.81
CA PHE A 184 1.92 5.16 -11.81
C PHE A 184 1.86 3.86 -11.02
N LEU A 185 3.00 3.22 -10.81
CA LEU A 185 3.11 1.97 -10.04
C LEU A 185 4.10 2.15 -8.89
N ASN A 186 3.78 1.60 -7.73
CA ASN A 186 4.68 1.58 -6.59
C ASN A 186 5.79 0.53 -6.83
N PRO A 187 7.09 0.90 -6.76
CA PRO A 187 8.20 -0.05 -6.94
C PRO A 187 8.11 -1.29 -6.04
N LEU A 188 7.60 -1.13 -4.81
CA LEU A 188 7.45 -2.24 -3.86
C LEU A 188 6.51 -3.34 -4.38
N LEU A 189 5.66 -3.05 -5.36
CA LEU A 189 4.76 -4.02 -5.98
C LEU A 189 5.53 -5.19 -6.62
N VAL A 190 6.81 -5.03 -6.96
CA VAL A 190 7.66 -6.12 -7.49
C VAL A 190 7.91 -7.24 -6.46
N SER A 191 7.58 -6.99 -5.19
CA SER A 191 7.54 -8.01 -4.14
C SER A 191 6.41 -9.02 -4.33
N ALA A 192 5.38 -8.66 -5.12
CA ALA A 192 4.19 -9.47 -5.39
C ALA A 192 4.38 -10.45 -6.55
N PRO A 193 3.67 -11.59 -6.57
CA PRO A 193 3.59 -12.46 -7.73
C PRO A 193 3.20 -11.67 -8.99
N LYS A 194 3.68 -12.12 -10.17
CA LYS A 194 3.36 -11.47 -11.46
C LYS A 194 1.85 -11.30 -11.66
N ASP A 195 1.04 -12.29 -11.27
CA ASP A 195 -0.41 -12.22 -11.41
C ASP A 195 -1.04 -11.09 -10.58
N CYS A 196 -0.46 -10.78 -9.41
CA CYS A 196 -0.88 -9.65 -8.58
C CYS A 196 -0.44 -8.30 -9.18
N ILE A 197 0.74 -8.26 -9.81
CA ILE A 197 1.21 -7.09 -10.57
C ILE A 197 0.22 -6.81 -11.72
N ASP A 198 -0.16 -7.84 -12.47
CA ASP A 198 -1.14 -7.72 -13.57
C ASP A 198 -2.48 -7.20 -13.07
N TYR A 199 -2.96 -7.70 -11.93
CA TYR A 199 -4.19 -7.21 -11.31
C TYR A 199 -4.14 -5.71 -11.08
N VAL A 200 -3.04 -5.18 -10.51
CA VAL A 200 -2.91 -3.73 -10.28
C VAL A 200 -2.91 -2.98 -11.61
N ILE A 201 -2.13 -3.42 -12.60
CA ILE A 201 -2.05 -2.73 -13.90
C ILE A 201 -3.41 -2.73 -14.61
N ILE A 202 -4.10 -3.87 -14.64
CA ILE A 202 -5.42 -4.00 -15.27
C ILE A 202 -6.47 -3.19 -14.51
N HIS A 203 -6.42 -3.16 -13.18
CA HIS A 203 -7.27 -2.31 -12.35
C HIS A 203 -7.13 -0.83 -12.74
N GLU A 204 -5.89 -0.35 -12.86
CA GLU A 204 -5.61 1.03 -13.29
C GLU A 204 -6.08 1.29 -14.72
N LEU A 205 -5.90 0.35 -15.65
CA LEU A 205 -6.39 0.48 -17.02
C LEU A 205 -7.92 0.50 -17.10
N CYS A 206 -8.62 -0.26 -16.25
CA CYS A 206 -10.09 -0.25 -16.20
C CYS A 206 -10.65 1.13 -15.82
N HIS A 207 -9.87 1.95 -15.09
CA HIS A 207 -10.27 3.32 -14.75
C HIS A 207 -10.42 4.25 -15.97
N LEU A 208 -9.82 3.91 -17.11
CA LEU A 208 -10.02 4.66 -18.37
C LEU A 208 -11.44 4.54 -18.90
N ARG A 209 -12.11 3.41 -18.64
CA ARG A 209 -13.51 3.17 -19.03
C ARG A 209 -14.46 3.62 -17.92
N PHE A 210 -14.13 3.28 -16.68
CA PHE A 210 -14.97 3.52 -15.51
C PHE A 210 -14.15 4.19 -14.40
N PRO A 211 -14.23 5.53 -14.25
CA PRO A 211 -13.40 6.28 -13.31
C PRO A 211 -13.58 5.89 -11.84
N ASN A 212 -14.75 5.33 -11.50
CA ASN A 212 -15.12 4.92 -10.15
C ASN A 212 -15.33 3.42 -10.07
N HIS A 213 -15.15 2.82 -8.89
CA HIS A 213 -15.42 1.41 -8.59
C HIS A 213 -16.92 1.06 -8.55
N SER A 214 -17.64 1.34 -9.64
CA SER A 214 -19.06 1.02 -9.81
C SER A 214 -19.28 -0.48 -10.07
N ALA A 215 -20.53 -0.93 -10.06
CA ALA A 215 -20.86 -2.31 -10.46
C ALA A 215 -20.35 -2.62 -11.88
N SER A 216 -20.42 -1.67 -12.81
CA SER A 216 -19.90 -1.81 -14.17
C SER A 216 -18.38 -1.96 -14.21
N PHE A 217 -17.65 -1.25 -13.33
CA PHE A 217 -16.21 -1.42 -13.18
C PHE A 217 -15.87 -2.86 -12.78
N TYR A 218 -16.52 -3.38 -11.73
CA TYR A 218 -16.23 -4.74 -11.25
C TYR A 218 -16.62 -5.81 -12.25
N LYS A 219 -17.75 -5.65 -12.96
CA LYS A 219 -18.13 -6.55 -14.05
C LYS A 219 -17.08 -6.60 -15.17
N LEU A 220 -16.56 -5.44 -15.57
CA LEU A 220 -15.48 -5.36 -16.56
C LEU A 220 -14.21 -6.04 -16.04
N LEU A 221 -13.79 -5.70 -14.82
CA LEU A 221 -12.59 -6.27 -14.20
C LEU A 221 -12.68 -7.80 -14.09
N GLU A 222 -13.83 -8.32 -13.65
CA GLU A 222 -14.10 -9.77 -13.56
C GLU A 222 -14.11 -10.44 -14.94
N SER A 223 -14.59 -9.73 -15.97
CA SER A 223 -14.56 -10.25 -17.35
C SER A 223 -13.14 -10.39 -17.89
N ILE A 224 -12.20 -9.54 -17.45
CA ILE A 224 -10.79 -9.56 -17.86
C ILE A 224 -9.96 -10.50 -16.98
N LEU A 225 -10.23 -10.48 -15.67
CA LEU A 225 -9.52 -11.23 -14.63
C LEU A 225 -10.53 -11.85 -13.64
N PRO A 226 -11.06 -13.05 -13.92
CA PRO A 226 -12.06 -13.68 -13.06
C PRO A 226 -11.59 -13.91 -11.61
N ASP A 227 -10.28 -14.11 -11.41
CA ASP A 227 -9.65 -14.34 -10.11
C ASP A 227 -9.13 -13.06 -9.43
N TRP A 228 -9.55 -11.87 -9.87
CA TRP A 228 -9.08 -10.57 -9.35
C TRP A 228 -9.19 -10.44 -7.83
N ASN A 229 -10.25 -11.01 -7.23
CA ASN A 229 -10.47 -10.92 -5.79
C ASN A 229 -9.41 -11.70 -5.01
N THR A 230 -8.98 -12.86 -5.51
CA THR A 230 -7.89 -13.66 -4.93
C THR A 230 -6.57 -12.89 -4.97
N ARG A 231 -6.26 -12.25 -6.10
CA ARG A 231 -5.06 -11.43 -6.29
C ARG A 231 -5.06 -10.19 -5.38
N LYS A 232 -6.22 -9.53 -5.25
CA LYS A 232 -6.41 -8.41 -4.32
C LYS A 232 -6.18 -8.81 -2.87
N ASN A 233 -6.77 -9.93 -2.44
CA ASN A 233 -6.61 -10.41 -1.08
C ASN A 233 -5.16 -10.78 -0.78
N TYR A 234 -4.45 -11.40 -1.72
CA TYR A 234 -3.01 -11.65 -1.57
C TYR A 234 -2.22 -10.36 -1.30
N LEU A 235 -2.48 -9.28 -2.05
CA LEU A 235 -1.79 -7.99 -1.85
C LEU A 235 -2.09 -7.38 -0.48
N ASN A 236 -3.35 -7.46 -0.03
CA ASN A 236 -3.77 -6.93 1.26
C ASN A 236 -3.17 -7.73 2.43
N ASP A 237 -3.14 -9.05 2.34
CA ASP A 237 -2.79 -9.92 3.45
C ASP A 237 -1.27 -10.16 3.58
N ARG A 238 -0.53 -10.12 2.46
CA ARG A 238 0.86 -10.62 2.39
C ARG A 238 1.91 -9.56 2.10
N ILE A 239 1.52 -8.41 1.54
CA ILE A 239 2.48 -7.43 1.03
C ILE A 239 2.22 -6.03 1.57
N GLU A 240 0.98 -5.72 1.94
CA GLU A 240 0.52 -4.50 2.63
C GLU A 240 1.46 -3.29 2.56
N LEU A 241 1.07 -2.26 1.80
CA LEU A 241 1.83 -1.00 1.72
C LEU A 241 2.00 -0.39 3.10
N ARG A 242 3.20 -0.54 3.65
CA ARG A 242 3.57 -0.01 4.96
C ARG A 242 4.94 0.62 4.84
N LEU A 243 4.96 1.91 4.51
CA LEU A 243 6.14 2.76 4.64
C LEU A 243 5.71 4.04 5.37
N LYS A 244 6.36 4.26 6.53
CA LYS A 244 6.40 5.43 7.43
C LYS A 244 5.17 6.34 7.46
#